data_AF-A0A7V6PX98-F1
#
_entry.id   AF-A0A7V6PX98-F1
#
_cell.length_a   1.000
_cell.length_b   1.000
_cell.length_c   1.000
_cell.angle_alpha   90.00
_cell.angle_beta   90.00
_cell.angle_gamma   90.00
#
_symmetry.space_group_name_H-M   'P 1'
#
loop_
_entity.id
_entity.type
_entity.pdbx_description
1 polymer ?
#
loop_
_entity_poly.entity_id
_entity_poly.type
_entity_poly.pdbx_seq_one_letter_code
_entity_poly.pdbx_strand_id
1 'polypeptide(L)'
;MKHKIIALCVFFTLAVISITGCNIDKMNIVLKSKVNIENAKIHLNENIAKEQNADGNILKEQDINANQEISNNQEQNIDTSQEQNINTNHEDVSDSNQEEVFKLYIKNENEIELYSDIDESYCLITRFSKEEWGTWNIWGWLKGSKTGNEISIPAENTTAMVGSGTDWEYVLRVSAINKSPLYFSGGNHGNEELVDITFIKYPNEEITELIPGQIIDIKDLKVIENTTLHINEEGIKNYADVKREYTFRPDSIELSSTFVFKRDVFVGTSYVSMFPIKKEYGRYFKFDNIDSVYQTDPQGKTKSKPGEAYYLGKVKALSTVFWGDINPEYKFRAWIKDVEMVNNFENELKTFVWDLNIYENKLYYSKYDIKNTTVVKAGTVWKNFQGWEFIKE
;
A
#
# COMPACT_ATOMS: atom_id res chain seq x y z
N MET A 1 17.77 -38.49 -61.76
CA MET A 1 19.03 -39.23 -61.53
C MET A 1 19.96 -38.35 -60.72
N LYS A 2 20.01 -38.52 -59.39
CA LYS A 2 21.08 -38.08 -58.45
C LYS A 2 20.51 -38.10 -57.01
N HIS A 3 20.57 -39.29 -56.42
CA HIS A 3 20.85 -39.43 -55.00
C HIS A 3 22.27 -38.90 -54.71
N LYS A 4 22.51 -38.53 -53.45
CA LYS A 4 23.75 -37.97 -52.86
C LYS A 4 23.83 -36.44 -52.93
N ILE A 5 23.35 -35.77 -51.88
CA ILE A 5 23.97 -34.67 -51.10
C ILE A 5 23.06 -34.49 -49.86
N ILE A 6 23.01 -35.52 -49.00
CA ILE A 6 22.46 -35.44 -47.62
C ILE A 6 23.32 -36.40 -46.81
N ALA A 7 24.57 -36.01 -46.50
CA ALA A 7 25.44 -36.72 -45.54
C ALA A 7 26.81 -36.02 -45.35
N LEU A 8 26.87 -34.68 -45.26
CA LEU A 8 28.15 -34.02 -44.96
C LEU A 8 28.08 -32.70 -44.15
N CYS A 9 26.93 -32.40 -43.50
CA CYS A 9 26.84 -31.28 -42.55
C CYS A 9 26.40 -31.69 -41.14
N VAL A 10 26.25 -33.00 -40.87
CA VAL A 10 25.84 -33.51 -39.54
C VAL A 10 27.04 -34.02 -38.72
N PHE A 11 28.25 -34.08 -39.31
CA PHE A 11 29.44 -34.61 -38.62
C PHE A 11 30.43 -33.56 -38.11
N PHE A 12 30.16 -32.25 -38.28
CA PHE A 12 31.04 -31.18 -37.76
C PHE A 12 30.47 -30.38 -36.58
N THR A 13 29.25 -30.67 -36.14
CA THR A 13 28.63 -29.99 -34.97
C THR A 13 28.62 -30.84 -33.70
N LEU A 14 29.13 -32.07 -33.75
CA LEU A 14 29.17 -33.01 -32.60
C LEU A 14 30.57 -33.20 -31.99
N ALA A 15 31.58 -32.47 -32.47
CA ALA A 15 32.95 -32.53 -31.96
C ALA A 15 33.41 -31.29 -31.16
N VAL A 16 32.48 -30.41 -30.78
CA VAL A 16 32.76 -29.25 -29.90
C VAL A 16 32.01 -29.33 -28.55
N ILE A 17 31.20 -30.37 -28.33
CA ILE A 17 30.46 -30.56 -27.06
C ILE A 17 31.15 -31.62 -26.17
N SER A 18 32.47 -31.52 -26.01
CA SER A 18 33.22 -32.39 -25.07
C SER A 18 34.25 -31.65 -24.21
N ILE A 19 34.28 -30.31 -24.24
CA ILE A 19 35.19 -29.53 -23.40
C ILE A 19 34.44 -28.30 -22.89
N THR A 20 33.61 -28.51 -21.87
CA THR A 20 33.35 -27.64 -20.70
C THR A 20 32.09 -28.16 -20.03
N GLY A 21 32.25 -29.00 -18.99
CA GLY A 21 31.18 -29.36 -18.09
C GLY A 21 30.83 -28.18 -17.20
N CYS A 22 29.88 -27.35 -17.63
CA CYS A 22 29.12 -26.44 -16.76
C CYS A 22 27.91 -25.88 -17.53
N ASN A 23 26.77 -25.73 -16.83
CA ASN A 23 25.59 -24.93 -17.22
C ASN A 23 24.50 -25.51 -18.15
N ILE A 24 24.09 -26.77 -17.98
CA ILE A 24 22.75 -27.18 -18.46
C ILE A 24 21.66 -26.76 -17.46
N ASP A 25 21.95 -26.76 -16.15
CA ASP A 25 20.97 -26.36 -15.12
C ASP A 25 20.72 -24.85 -15.08
N LYS A 26 21.74 -24.00 -15.33
CA LYS A 26 21.55 -22.54 -15.42
C LYS A 26 20.76 -22.13 -16.66
N MET A 27 20.86 -22.85 -17.78
CA MET A 27 20.08 -22.54 -18.99
C MET A 27 18.60 -22.86 -18.80
N ASN A 28 18.26 -23.95 -18.09
CA ASN A 28 16.87 -24.29 -17.78
C ASN A 28 16.23 -23.34 -16.75
N ILE A 29 17.01 -22.81 -15.80
CA ILE A 29 16.53 -21.79 -14.84
C ILE A 29 16.29 -20.45 -15.55
N VAL A 30 17.16 -20.05 -16.47
CA VAL A 30 17.01 -18.81 -17.26
C VAL A 30 15.86 -18.90 -18.28
N LEU A 31 15.61 -20.07 -18.87
CA LEU A 31 14.46 -20.27 -19.76
C LEU A 31 13.14 -20.30 -18.98
N LYS A 32 13.09 -20.93 -17.80
CA LYS A 32 11.89 -20.90 -16.94
C LYS A 32 11.59 -19.51 -16.37
N SER A 33 12.62 -18.74 -16.01
CA SER A 33 12.44 -17.37 -15.52
C SER A 33 11.97 -16.42 -16.63
N LYS A 34 12.50 -16.55 -17.86
CA LYS A 34 12.03 -15.76 -19.00
C LYS A 34 10.58 -16.06 -19.38
N VAL A 35 10.18 -17.34 -19.37
CA VAL A 35 8.79 -17.73 -19.65
C VAL A 35 7.84 -17.24 -18.53
N ASN A 36 8.25 -17.27 -17.26
CA ASN A 36 7.45 -16.70 -16.17
C ASN A 36 7.35 -15.17 -16.23
N ILE A 37 8.40 -14.46 -16.67
CA ILE A 37 8.38 -13.00 -16.84
C ILE A 37 7.53 -12.59 -18.06
N GLU A 38 7.57 -13.34 -19.17
CA GLU A 38 6.67 -13.10 -20.30
C GLU A 38 5.21 -13.39 -19.94
N ASN A 39 4.92 -14.46 -19.20
CA ASN A 39 3.55 -14.75 -18.74
C ASN A 39 3.04 -13.71 -17.72
N ALA A 40 3.91 -13.18 -16.85
CA ALA A 40 3.56 -12.09 -15.93
C ALA A 40 3.30 -10.77 -16.67
N LYS A 41 4.08 -10.46 -17.71
CA LYS A 41 3.86 -9.27 -18.57
C LYS A 41 2.58 -9.38 -19.41
N ILE A 42 2.24 -10.58 -19.88
CA ILE A 42 0.97 -10.83 -20.58
C ILE A 42 -0.21 -10.65 -19.61
N HIS A 43 -0.13 -11.17 -18.37
CA HIS A 43 -1.18 -10.96 -17.36
C HIS A 43 -1.31 -9.50 -16.90
N LEU A 44 -0.22 -8.75 -16.80
CA LEU A 44 -0.24 -7.33 -16.42
C LEU A 44 -0.83 -6.45 -17.55
N ASN A 45 -0.43 -6.68 -18.80
CA ASN A 45 -0.97 -5.95 -19.96
C ASN A 45 -2.44 -6.30 -20.22
N GLU A 46 -2.86 -7.53 -19.95
CA GLU A 46 -4.26 -7.92 -20.01
C GLU A 46 -5.10 -7.23 -18.93
N ASN A 47 -4.56 -6.97 -17.73
CA ASN A 47 -5.29 -6.25 -16.68
C ASN A 47 -5.42 -4.75 -17.01
N ILE A 48 -4.37 -4.12 -17.55
CA ILE A 48 -4.39 -2.73 -18.00
C ILE A 48 -5.37 -2.52 -19.17
N ALA A 49 -5.44 -3.47 -20.12
CA ALA A 49 -6.40 -3.42 -21.23
C ALA A 49 -7.85 -3.77 -20.83
N LYS A 50 -8.05 -4.47 -19.71
CA LYS A 50 -9.39 -4.87 -19.21
C LYS A 50 -10.03 -3.77 -18.33
N GLU A 51 -9.25 -2.98 -17.61
CA GLU A 51 -9.77 -1.81 -16.88
C GLU A 51 -10.24 -0.69 -17.82
N GLN A 52 -9.62 -0.52 -18.99
CA GLN A 52 -10.03 0.48 -19.98
C GLN A 52 -11.38 0.18 -20.66
N ASN A 53 -11.87 -1.07 -20.61
CA ASN A 53 -13.09 -1.49 -21.32
C ASN A 53 -14.34 -1.60 -20.42
N ALA A 54 -14.20 -1.61 -19.10
CA ALA A 54 -15.33 -1.68 -18.16
C ALA A 54 -16.09 -0.32 -18.06
N ASP A 55 -15.45 0.79 -18.43
CA ASP A 55 -15.97 2.15 -18.23
C ASP A 55 -16.86 2.67 -19.40
N GLY A 56 -17.16 1.82 -20.39
CA GLY A 56 -17.81 2.25 -21.64
C GLY A 56 -19.34 2.16 -21.71
N ASN A 57 -20.06 1.66 -20.69
CA ASN A 57 -21.47 1.28 -20.91
C ASN A 57 -22.36 1.36 -19.66
N ILE A 58 -22.68 2.56 -19.16
CA ILE A 58 -23.87 2.79 -18.33
C ILE A 58 -24.53 4.13 -18.70
N LEU A 59 -25.53 4.07 -19.58
CA LEU A 59 -26.55 5.11 -19.76
C LEU A 59 -27.92 4.44 -20.01
N LYS A 60 -28.97 5.02 -19.39
CA LYS A 60 -30.44 4.71 -19.42
C LYS A 60 -30.88 3.73 -18.32
N GLU A 61 -31.87 3.98 -17.44
CA GLU A 61 -33.09 4.81 -17.35
C GLU A 61 -33.44 4.98 -15.84
N GLN A 62 -33.85 6.17 -15.32
CA GLN A 62 -35.24 6.63 -15.02
C GLN A 62 -36.10 5.67 -14.15
N ASP A 63 -36.91 6.03 -13.15
CA ASP A 63 -37.34 7.30 -12.52
C ASP A 63 -38.26 6.97 -11.30
N ILE A 64 -38.50 7.95 -10.42
CA ILE A 64 -39.74 8.18 -9.58
C ILE A 64 -40.04 7.27 -8.36
N ASN A 65 -39.98 7.82 -7.13
CA ASN A 65 -41.15 8.45 -6.45
C ASN A 65 -40.80 9.01 -5.04
N ALA A 66 -41.31 10.21 -4.77
CA ALA A 66 -41.31 10.86 -3.46
C ALA A 66 -42.58 10.48 -2.67
N ASN A 67 -42.52 10.53 -1.33
CA ASN A 67 -43.55 11.17 -0.51
C ASN A 67 -43.15 11.37 0.96
N GLN A 68 -43.67 12.46 1.51
CA GLN A 68 -43.51 13.08 2.82
C GLN A 68 -44.20 12.31 3.96
N GLU A 69 -43.75 12.52 5.21
CA GLU A 69 -44.50 13.17 6.32
C GLU A 69 -43.75 12.95 7.67
N ILE A 70 -43.26 14.01 8.34
CA ILE A 70 -43.87 14.83 9.42
C ILE A 70 -43.70 14.26 10.84
N SER A 71 -42.89 15.02 11.62
CA SER A 71 -42.85 15.32 13.06
C SER A 71 -43.16 14.25 14.13
N ASN A 72 -42.32 14.21 15.17
CA ASN A 72 -42.75 14.62 16.51
C ASN A 72 -41.57 14.94 17.45
N ASN A 73 -41.71 16.08 18.13
CA ASN A 73 -40.90 16.55 19.26
C ASN A 73 -41.12 15.66 20.48
N GLN A 74 -40.07 15.40 21.26
CA GLN A 74 -40.14 15.42 22.72
C GLN A 74 -38.82 15.95 23.31
N GLU A 75 -38.92 17.12 23.95
CA GLU A 75 -37.95 17.65 24.90
C GLU A 75 -38.01 16.82 26.19
N GLN A 76 -36.87 16.46 26.75
CA GLN A 76 -36.75 16.18 28.18
C GLN A 76 -35.49 16.81 28.77
N ASN A 77 -35.75 17.51 29.87
CA ASN A 77 -34.88 18.20 30.82
C ASN A 77 -33.59 17.45 31.17
N ILE A 78 -32.49 18.19 31.25
CA ILE A 78 -31.31 17.82 32.03
C ILE A 78 -31.20 18.84 33.17
N ASP A 79 -31.39 18.35 34.40
CA ASP A 79 -31.01 19.05 35.62
C ASP A 79 -29.67 18.50 36.10
N THR A 80 -28.83 19.44 36.50
CA THR A 80 -27.53 19.35 37.12
C THR A 80 -27.47 18.47 38.37
N SER A 81 -26.34 17.77 38.59
CA SER A 81 -25.37 18.11 39.66
C SER A 81 -24.50 16.93 40.15
N GLN A 82 -23.31 17.33 40.60
CA GLN A 82 -22.43 16.74 41.63
C GLN A 82 -21.24 15.86 41.23
N GLU A 83 -20.08 16.51 41.37
CA GLU A 83 -18.74 15.97 41.62
C GLU A 83 -18.71 15.04 42.83
N GLN A 84 -17.97 13.93 42.74
CA GLN A 84 -17.24 13.36 43.88
C GLN A 84 -15.86 12.84 43.45
N ASN A 85 -14.85 13.49 44.03
CA ASN A 85 -13.45 13.07 44.11
C ASN A 85 -13.32 11.67 44.75
N ILE A 86 -12.61 10.76 44.09
CA ILE A 86 -12.01 9.60 44.74
C ILE A 86 -10.50 9.63 44.44
N ASN A 87 -9.74 9.82 45.52
CA ASN A 87 -8.30 9.82 45.57
C ASN A 87 -7.85 8.36 45.79
N THR A 88 -7.11 7.78 44.83
CA THR A 88 -6.45 6.48 45.01
C THR A 88 -4.96 6.64 44.74
N ASN A 89 -4.19 6.53 45.82
CA ASN A 89 -2.75 6.32 45.79
C ASN A 89 -2.43 5.09 44.94
N HIS A 90 -1.70 5.28 43.85
CA HIS A 90 -1.05 4.18 43.13
C HIS A 90 0.43 4.22 43.46
N GLU A 91 0.89 3.11 44.01
CA GLU A 91 2.30 2.80 44.26
C GLU A 91 3.07 2.79 42.94
N ASP A 92 4.24 3.44 42.96
CA ASP A 92 5.20 3.50 41.85
C ASP A 92 5.61 2.09 41.41
N VAL A 93 5.03 1.63 40.30
CA VAL A 93 5.63 0.58 39.48
C VAL A 93 6.74 1.25 38.68
N SER A 94 7.98 0.88 38.99
CA SER A 94 9.16 1.30 38.26
C SER A 94 9.07 0.79 36.82
N ASP A 95 8.55 1.64 35.94
CA ASP A 95 8.54 1.43 34.51
C ASP A 95 9.98 1.61 34.01
N SER A 96 10.71 0.51 33.84
CA SER A 96 11.96 0.53 33.10
C SER A 96 11.61 0.74 31.63
N ASN A 97 11.44 2.01 31.23
CA ASN A 97 11.41 2.46 29.84
C ASN A 97 12.75 2.16 29.16
N GLN A 98 13.03 0.88 28.91
CA GLN A 98 13.95 0.50 27.86
C GLN A 98 13.21 0.79 26.56
N GLU A 99 13.46 1.97 26.01
CA GLU A 99 12.95 2.36 24.68
C GLU A 99 13.27 1.24 23.68
N GLU A 100 12.23 0.71 23.04
CA GLU A 100 12.35 -0.44 22.14
C GLU A 100 13.28 -0.11 20.97
N VAL A 101 14.30 -0.96 20.79
CA VAL A 101 15.27 -0.87 19.69
C VAL A 101 14.91 -1.93 18.66
N PHE A 102 14.94 -1.56 17.38
CA PHE A 102 14.67 -2.47 16.27
C PHE A 102 15.78 -2.39 15.21
N LYS A 103 15.85 -3.40 14.33
CA LYS A 103 17.01 -3.59 13.43
C LYS A 103 16.70 -3.11 12.02
N LEU A 104 17.49 -2.17 11.52
CA LEU A 104 17.52 -1.78 10.11
C LEU A 104 18.53 -2.65 9.37
N TYR A 105 18.06 -3.41 8.39
CA TYR A 105 18.88 -4.19 7.47
C TYR A 105 18.87 -3.56 6.08
N ILE A 106 20.04 -3.14 5.61
CA ILE A 106 20.22 -2.58 4.28
C ILE A 106 20.49 -3.74 3.33
N LYS A 107 19.44 -4.36 2.80
CA LYS A 107 19.57 -5.57 2.00
C LYS A 107 20.32 -5.33 0.70
N ASN A 108 20.03 -4.22 0.03
CA ASN A 108 20.75 -3.73 -1.14
C ASN A 108 20.44 -2.22 -1.35
N GLU A 109 21.00 -1.62 -2.39
CA GLU A 109 20.83 -0.19 -2.71
C GLU A 109 19.37 0.23 -2.99
N ASN A 110 18.49 -0.73 -3.26
CA ASN A 110 17.08 -0.52 -3.64
C ASN A 110 16.10 -1.12 -2.62
N GLU A 111 16.56 -1.70 -1.52
CA GLU A 111 15.68 -2.36 -0.55
C GLU A 111 16.28 -2.30 0.86
N ILE A 112 15.46 -1.83 1.79
CA ILE A 112 15.71 -1.95 3.22
C ILE A 112 14.61 -2.79 3.87
N GLU A 113 14.97 -3.48 4.94
CA GLU A 113 14.06 -4.24 5.78
C GLU A 113 14.24 -3.79 7.22
N LEU A 114 13.14 -3.49 7.91
CA LEU A 114 13.15 -3.15 9.32
C LEU A 114 12.53 -4.30 10.12
N TYR A 115 13.26 -4.79 11.12
CA TYR A 115 12.92 -5.97 11.91
C TYR A 115 12.62 -5.59 13.35
N SER A 116 11.43 -5.92 13.83
CA SER A 116 11.00 -5.73 15.22
C SER A 116 10.45 -7.03 15.81
N ASP A 117 10.57 -7.18 17.12
CA ASP A 117 10.03 -8.34 17.82
C ASP A 117 8.49 -8.24 17.92
N ILE A 118 7.79 -9.34 17.65
CA ILE A 118 6.34 -9.48 17.89
C ILE A 118 6.11 -10.37 19.11
N ASP A 119 6.76 -11.53 19.12
CA ASP A 119 6.64 -12.53 20.18
C ASP A 119 7.89 -13.42 20.28
N GLU A 120 7.81 -14.48 21.08
CA GLU A 120 8.92 -15.43 21.29
C GLU A 120 9.33 -16.14 19.99
N SER A 121 8.40 -16.33 19.05
CA SER A 121 8.59 -17.14 17.84
C SER A 121 8.71 -16.32 16.56
N TYR A 122 8.18 -15.09 16.55
CA TYR A 122 8.07 -14.28 15.34
C TYR A 122 8.54 -12.84 15.49
N CYS A 123 9.00 -12.29 14.37
CA CYS A 123 9.33 -10.89 14.17
C CYS A 123 8.47 -10.28 13.05
N LEU A 124 8.25 -8.98 13.13
CA LEU A 124 7.65 -8.16 12.08
C LEU A 124 8.78 -7.66 11.19
N ILE A 125 8.58 -7.76 9.88
CA ILE A 125 9.50 -7.24 8.88
C ILE A 125 8.74 -6.20 8.05
N THR A 126 9.12 -4.95 8.17
CA THR A 126 8.69 -3.88 7.26
C THR A 126 9.65 -3.82 6.09
N ARG A 127 9.18 -4.07 4.87
CA ARG A 127 9.98 -3.90 3.66
C ARG A 127 9.67 -2.57 2.99
N PHE A 128 10.71 -1.82 2.65
CA PHE A 128 10.62 -0.55 1.93
C PHE A 128 11.61 -0.59 0.75
N SER A 129 11.10 -0.41 -0.47
CA SER A 129 11.85 -0.68 -1.69
C SER A 129 11.68 0.40 -2.75
N LYS A 130 12.71 0.55 -3.58
CA LYS A 130 12.75 1.45 -4.71
C LYS A 130 12.08 0.82 -5.94
N GLU A 131 11.17 1.57 -6.55
CA GLU A 131 10.50 1.21 -7.79
C GLU A 131 11.35 1.52 -9.03
N GLU A 132 10.96 0.99 -10.19
CA GLU A 132 11.69 1.16 -11.45
C GLU A 132 11.82 2.63 -11.91
N TRP A 133 10.84 3.47 -11.57
CA TRP A 133 10.85 4.93 -11.83
C TRP A 133 11.50 5.75 -10.70
N GLY A 134 12.03 5.08 -9.69
CA GLY A 134 12.97 5.65 -8.72
C GLY A 134 12.40 6.02 -7.36
N THR A 135 11.08 6.14 -7.21
CA THR A 135 10.46 6.41 -5.89
C THR A 135 10.55 5.20 -4.98
N TRP A 136 10.49 5.42 -3.68
CA TRP A 136 10.46 4.37 -2.67
C TRP A 136 9.07 4.21 -2.07
N ASN A 137 8.62 2.97 -1.96
CA ASN A 137 7.29 2.63 -1.48
C ASN A 137 7.34 1.58 -0.36
N ILE A 138 6.32 1.60 0.49
CA ILE A 138 6.07 0.53 1.46
C ILE A 138 5.67 -0.72 0.67
N TRP A 139 6.51 -1.75 0.74
CA TRP A 139 6.22 -3.02 0.06
C TRP A 139 5.23 -3.85 0.86
N GLY A 140 5.46 -3.94 2.18
CA GLY A 140 4.54 -4.62 3.07
C GLY A 140 5.12 -5.01 4.42
N TRP A 141 4.23 -5.62 5.21
CA TRP A 141 4.57 -6.28 6.47
C TRP A 141 4.57 -7.79 6.31
N LEU A 142 5.71 -8.38 6.65
CA LEU A 142 5.94 -9.81 6.63
C LEU A 142 6.16 -10.32 8.06
N LYS A 143 5.76 -11.56 8.30
CA LYS A 143 6.09 -12.33 9.48
C LYS A 143 7.35 -13.15 9.19
N GLY A 144 8.40 -12.96 9.99
CA GLY A 144 9.61 -13.77 9.96
C GLY A 144 9.75 -14.64 11.21
N SER A 145 10.40 -15.80 11.09
CA SER A 145 10.67 -16.68 12.24
C SER A 145 11.89 -16.22 13.04
N LYS A 146 11.86 -16.46 14.35
CA LYS A 146 12.99 -16.30 15.27
C LYS A 146 13.65 -17.64 15.56
N THR A 147 14.94 -17.62 15.86
CA THR A 147 15.68 -18.80 16.35
C THR A 147 15.98 -18.58 17.83
N GLY A 148 15.22 -19.23 18.71
CA GLY A 148 15.20 -18.86 20.12
C GLY A 148 14.65 -17.44 20.28
N ASN A 149 15.28 -16.61 21.12
CA ASN A 149 14.86 -15.21 21.32
C ASN A 149 15.50 -14.23 20.33
N GLU A 150 16.27 -14.71 19.36
CA GLU A 150 17.00 -13.85 18.42
C GLU A 150 16.33 -13.79 17.04
N ILE A 151 16.19 -12.56 16.52
CA ILE A 151 15.77 -12.31 15.14
C ILE A 151 16.92 -12.71 14.21
N SER A 152 16.65 -13.65 13.30
CA SER A 152 17.57 -14.00 12.22
C SER A 152 17.46 -12.98 11.09
N ILE A 153 18.58 -12.36 10.70
CA ILE A 153 18.64 -11.36 9.62
C ILE A 153 19.67 -11.81 8.56
N PRO A 154 19.27 -12.01 7.30
CA PRO A 154 17.89 -11.96 6.80
C PRO A 154 17.04 -13.11 7.35
N ALA A 155 15.74 -12.87 7.56
CA ALA A 155 14.83 -13.94 7.95
C ALA A 155 14.54 -14.87 6.76
N GLU A 156 14.59 -16.17 7.01
CA GLU A 156 14.16 -17.18 6.05
C GLU A 156 12.65 -17.45 6.18
N ASN A 157 12.01 -17.91 5.11
CA ASN A 157 10.61 -18.34 5.09
C ASN A 157 9.58 -17.29 5.55
N THR A 158 9.78 -16.03 5.16
CA THR A 158 8.87 -14.93 5.50
C THR A 158 7.47 -15.11 4.91
N THR A 159 6.43 -14.80 5.67
CA THR A 159 5.02 -14.81 5.20
C THR A 159 4.48 -13.39 5.11
N ALA A 160 4.03 -12.94 3.94
CA ALA A 160 3.40 -11.63 3.81
C ALA A 160 2.03 -11.61 4.52
N MET A 161 1.83 -10.65 5.42
CA MET A 161 0.55 -10.42 6.11
C MET A 161 -0.21 -9.27 5.43
N VAL A 162 0.52 -8.21 5.11
CA VAL A 162 0.02 -6.96 4.50
C VAL A 162 0.95 -6.59 3.35
N GLY A 163 0.40 -6.09 2.25
CA GLY A 163 1.16 -5.75 1.04
C GLY A 163 1.28 -6.87 0.01
N SER A 164 1.70 -6.48 -1.20
CA SER A 164 2.07 -7.34 -2.36
C SER A 164 2.33 -6.51 -3.64
N GLY A 165 3.04 -5.38 -3.56
CA GLY A 165 3.27 -4.52 -4.74
C GLY A 165 2.02 -3.73 -5.15
N THR A 166 1.36 -3.13 -4.16
CA THR A 166 0.22 -2.22 -4.39
C THR A 166 0.37 -1.00 -3.47
N ASP A 167 -0.31 0.09 -3.78
CA ASP A 167 -0.17 1.38 -3.07
C ASP A 167 -0.63 1.31 -1.61
N TRP A 168 0.17 1.95 -0.76
CA TRP A 168 -0.20 2.32 0.60
C TRP A 168 -0.44 3.82 0.69
N GLU A 169 0.45 4.61 0.08
CA GLU A 169 0.56 6.04 0.29
C GLU A 169 -0.58 6.84 -0.33
N TYR A 170 -0.57 7.03 -1.64
CA TYR A 170 -1.61 7.74 -2.37
C TYR A 170 -1.59 7.34 -3.82
N VAL A 171 -2.70 7.59 -4.51
CA VAL A 171 -2.75 7.51 -5.96
C VAL A 171 -3.75 8.53 -6.49
N LEU A 172 -3.38 9.17 -7.59
CA LEU A 172 -4.20 10.16 -8.28
C LEU A 172 -4.54 9.66 -9.68
N ARG A 173 -5.79 9.81 -10.12
CA ARG A 173 -6.13 9.75 -11.55
C ARG A 173 -6.24 11.16 -12.09
N VAL A 174 -5.37 11.53 -13.04
CA VAL A 174 -5.19 12.92 -13.49
C VAL A 174 -5.16 13.06 -15.01
N SER A 175 -5.56 14.23 -15.50
CA SER A 175 -5.38 14.65 -16.90
C SER A 175 -5.17 16.17 -16.96
N ALA A 176 -4.71 16.69 -18.11
CA ALA A 176 -4.81 18.12 -18.35
C ALA A 176 -6.27 18.59 -18.34
N ILE A 177 -6.44 19.89 -18.13
CA ILE A 177 -7.74 20.53 -18.27
C ILE A 177 -8.37 20.21 -19.63
N ASN A 178 -9.62 19.77 -19.57
CA ASN A 178 -10.47 19.37 -20.70
C ASN A 178 -9.93 18.19 -21.52
N LYS A 179 -9.08 17.34 -20.91
CA LYS A 179 -8.62 16.10 -21.53
C LYS A 179 -9.12 14.85 -20.83
N SER A 180 -9.18 13.77 -21.61
CA SER A 180 -9.56 12.40 -21.24
C SER A 180 -8.69 11.43 -22.06
N PRO A 181 -8.37 10.23 -21.56
CA PRO A 181 -8.74 9.69 -20.24
C PRO A 181 -7.94 10.30 -19.08
N LEU A 182 -8.29 9.91 -17.86
CA LEU A 182 -7.46 10.16 -16.67
C LEU A 182 -6.41 9.05 -16.54
N TYR A 183 -5.18 9.42 -16.21
CA TYR A 183 -4.04 8.51 -16.05
C TYR A 183 -3.68 8.37 -14.58
N PHE A 184 -3.26 7.18 -14.18
CA PHE A 184 -2.74 6.98 -12.82
C PHE A 184 -1.42 7.72 -12.65
N SER A 185 -1.23 8.31 -11.48
CA SER A 185 -0.03 9.05 -11.10
C SER A 185 0.19 8.95 -9.61
N GLY A 186 1.44 8.70 -9.25
CA GLY A 186 1.88 8.62 -7.86
C GLY A 186 1.92 7.20 -7.31
N GLY A 187 2.76 7.00 -6.30
CA GLY A 187 2.85 5.75 -5.55
C GLY A 187 3.41 4.62 -6.40
N ASN A 188 2.66 3.51 -6.50
CA ASN A 188 3.07 2.31 -7.23
C ASN A 188 2.65 2.34 -8.73
N HIS A 189 2.17 3.49 -9.22
CA HIS A 189 1.63 3.61 -10.58
C HIS A 189 2.51 4.41 -11.56
N GLY A 190 3.74 4.75 -11.17
CA GLY A 190 4.62 5.59 -11.97
C GLY A 190 4.09 7.02 -12.13
N ASN A 191 4.42 7.65 -13.26
CA ASN A 191 4.12 9.07 -13.49
C ASN A 191 4.66 9.97 -12.35
N GLU A 192 5.75 9.53 -11.73
CA GLU A 192 6.42 10.18 -10.63
C GLU A 192 7.93 9.97 -10.80
N GLU A 193 8.70 11.01 -10.55
CA GLU A 193 10.15 11.01 -10.68
C GLU A 193 10.77 11.43 -9.34
N LEU A 194 11.75 10.64 -8.87
CA LEU A 194 12.52 10.95 -7.67
C LEU A 194 13.45 12.15 -7.93
N VAL A 195 13.39 13.15 -7.06
CA VAL A 195 14.36 14.26 -7.03
C VAL A 195 15.51 13.92 -6.09
N ASP A 196 15.19 13.61 -4.83
CA ASP A 196 16.16 13.20 -3.82
C ASP A 196 15.47 12.39 -2.70
N ILE A 197 16.29 11.64 -1.96
CA ILE A 197 15.86 10.87 -0.79
C ILE A 197 16.95 10.91 0.28
N THR A 198 16.55 11.02 1.55
CA THR A 198 17.43 11.01 2.72
C THR A 198 16.90 10.04 3.77
N PHE A 199 17.78 9.19 4.30
CA PHE A 199 17.51 8.26 5.40
C PHE A 199 18.17 8.79 6.68
N ILE A 200 17.39 8.97 7.75
CA ILE A 200 17.85 9.54 9.01
C ILE A 200 17.51 8.56 10.13
N LYS A 201 18.53 8.07 10.86
CA LYS A 201 18.34 7.17 11.99
C LYS A 201 18.30 7.92 13.31
N TYR A 202 17.39 7.52 14.19
CA TYR A 202 17.30 8.01 15.57
C TYR A 202 17.83 6.98 16.58
N PRO A 203 18.36 7.42 17.73
CA PRO A 203 18.27 8.77 18.32
C PRO A 203 19.34 9.77 17.85
N ASN A 204 20.33 9.35 17.07
CA ASN A 204 21.50 10.19 16.77
C ASN A 204 21.30 11.23 15.66
N GLU A 205 20.11 11.28 15.04
CA GLU A 205 19.78 12.17 13.90
C GLU A 205 20.80 12.10 12.77
N GLU A 206 21.39 10.92 12.56
CA GLU A 206 22.48 10.74 11.61
C GLU A 206 21.93 10.31 10.25
N ILE A 207 22.41 10.97 9.19
CA ILE A 207 22.13 10.54 7.82
C ILE A 207 22.80 9.17 7.60
N THR A 208 22.02 8.19 7.18
CA THR A 208 22.48 6.83 6.92
C THR A 208 22.73 6.63 5.43
N GLU A 209 23.96 6.27 5.08
CA GLU A 209 24.28 5.79 3.74
C GLU A 209 23.78 4.35 3.57
N LEU A 210 23.22 4.03 2.40
CA LEU A 210 22.75 2.68 2.10
C LEU A 210 23.92 1.78 1.72
N ILE A 211 24.58 1.19 2.72
CA ILE A 211 25.67 0.24 2.52
C ILE A 211 25.10 -1.20 2.52
N PRO A 212 25.05 -1.91 1.37
CA PRO A 212 24.48 -3.25 1.30
C PRO A 212 25.09 -4.24 2.29
N GLY A 213 24.23 -5.03 2.94
CA GLY A 213 24.59 -6.02 3.95
C GLY A 213 24.69 -5.47 5.37
N GLN A 214 24.60 -4.14 5.58
CA GLN A 214 24.72 -3.55 6.90
C GLN A 214 23.47 -3.79 7.74
N ILE A 215 23.67 -4.10 9.03
CA ILE A 215 22.62 -4.21 10.05
C ILE A 215 22.90 -3.16 11.13
N ILE A 216 21.90 -2.37 11.49
CA ILE A 216 22.02 -1.25 12.43
C ILE A 216 20.89 -1.31 13.44
N ASP A 217 21.21 -1.15 14.73
CA ASP A 217 20.23 -0.96 15.79
C ASP A 217 19.77 0.51 15.79
N ILE A 218 18.46 0.74 15.69
CA ILE A 218 17.83 2.06 15.61
C ILE A 218 16.57 2.13 16.48
N LYS A 219 16.12 3.35 16.81
CA LYS A 219 14.85 3.59 17.52
C LYS A 219 13.71 3.99 16.61
N ASP A 220 14.02 4.89 15.66
CA ASP A 220 13.16 5.26 14.56
C ASP A 220 14.01 5.38 13.29
N LEU A 221 13.39 5.15 12.13
CA LEU A 221 13.93 5.57 10.84
C LEU A 221 13.01 6.63 10.25
N LYS A 222 13.56 7.81 9.98
CA LYS A 222 12.90 8.83 9.17
C LYS A 222 13.41 8.77 7.74
N VAL A 223 12.49 8.76 6.77
CA VAL A 223 12.83 8.85 5.35
C VAL A 223 12.16 10.09 4.77
N ILE A 224 12.95 10.98 4.18
CA ILE A 224 12.46 12.18 3.50
C ILE A 224 12.69 11.97 2.01
N GLU A 225 11.62 11.98 1.23
CA GLU A 225 11.64 11.83 -0.21
C GLU A 225 11.01 13.06 -0.87
N ASN A 226 11.70 13.64 -1.85
CA ASN A 226 11.16 14.69 -2.70
C ASN A 226 10.99 14.15 -4.12
N THR A 227 9.82 14.33 -4.71
CA THR A 227 9.46 13.83 -6.04
C THR A 227 8.72 14.88 -6.86
N THR A 228 8.60 14.64 -8.16
CA THR A 228 7.72 15.40 -9.05
C THR A 228 6.73 14.47 -9.74
N LEU A 229 5.48 14.90 -9.88
CA LEU A 229 4.42 14.16 -10.57
C LEU A 229 4.24 14.63 -12.01
N HIS A 230 3.97 13.69 -12.91
CA HIS A 230 3.91 13.88 -14.36
C HIS A 230 2.63 13.26 -14.94
N ILE A 231 2.28 13.68 -16.15
CA ILE A 231 1.28 12.99 -16.99
C ILE A 231 2.01 12.66 -18.28
N ASN A 232 2.80 11.58 -18.26
CA ASN A 232 3.73 11.25 -19.34
C ASN A 232 3.01 11.02 -20.66
N GLU A 233 1.82 10.42 -20.61
CA GLU A 233 0.95 10.15 -21.75
C GLU A 233 0.51 11.43 -22.47
N GLU A 234 0.46 12.55 -21.75
CA GLU A 234 0.13 13.86 -22.30
C GLU A 234 1.34 14.79 -22.48
N GLY A 235 2.55 14.28 -22.20
CA GLY A 235 3.79 15.05 -22.25
C GLY A 235 3.85 16.18 -21.20
N ILE A 236 3.04 16.11 -20.13
CA ILE A 236 3.04 17.11 -19.07
C ILE A 236 4.05 16.70 -18.02
N LYS A 237 5.14 17.45 -17.94
CA LYS A 237 6.14 17.30 -16.88
C LYS A 237 5.85 18.20 -15.70
N ASN A 238 6.09 17.69 -14.50
CA ASN A 238 5.96 18.37 -13.22
C ASN A 238 4.65 19.19 -13.14
N TYR A 239 3.53 18.48 -12.94
CA TYR A 239 2.27 19.13 -12.58
C TYR A 239 2.16 19.39 -11.07
N ALA A 240 2.91 18.66 -10.24
CA ALA A 240 3.00 18.89 -8.80
C ALA A 240 4.37 18.43 -8.27
N ASP A 241 4.92 19.17 -7.32
CA ASP A 241 6.02 18.69 -6.47
C ASP A 241 5.42 17.96 -5.27
N VAL A 242 6.04 16.88 -4.81
CA VAL A 242 5.62 16.16 -3.60
C VAL A 242 6.80 15.99 -2.66
N LYS A 243 6.56 16.25 -1.37
CA LYS A 243 7.45 15.85 -0.28
C LYS A 243 6.76 14.77 0.55
N ARG A 244 7.42 13.64 0.75
CA ARG A 244 6.99 12.55 1.63
C ARG A 244 7.96 12.44 2.80
N GLU A 245 7.41 12.34 4.00
CA GLU A 245 8.17 12.13 5.22
C GLU A 245 7.61 10.91 5.94
N TYR A 246 8.31 9.78 5.82
CA TYR A 246 8.00 8.54 6.52
C TYR A 246 8.68 8.54 7.87
N THR A 247 7.98 8.05 8.90
CA THR A 247 8.59 7.69 10.19
C THR A 247 8.24 6.25 10.49
N PHE A 248 9.25 5.39 10.51
CA PHE A 248 9.13 3.98 10.83
C PHE A 248 9.53 3.75 12.29
N ARG A 249 8.69 3.03 13.01
CA ARG A 249 8.90 2.54 14.38
C ARG A 249 8.72 1.02 14.40
N PRO A 250 9.00 0.33 15.52
CA PRO A 250 8.90 -1.13 15.58
C PRO A 250 7.55 -1.68 15.07
N ASP A 251 6.44 -1.04 15.41
CA ASP A 251 5.09 -1.52 15.14
C ASP A 251 4.26 -0.57 14.25
N SER A 252 4.83 0.53 13.77
CA SER A 252 4.06 1.57 13.11
C SER A 252 4.82 2.33 12.05
N ILE A 253 4.07 2.84 11.08
CA ILE A 253 4.55 3.69 9.99
C ILE A 253 3.65 4.91 9.93
N GLU A 254 4.22 6.09 10.02
CA GLU A 254 3.53 7.35 9.75
C GLU A 254 4.05 7.96 8.46
N LEU A 255 3.16 8.58 7.68
CA LEU A 255 3.51 9.32 6.48
C LEU A 255 2.87 10.71 6.52
N SER A 256 3.72 11.74 6.43
CA SER A 256 3.29 13.06 6.01
C SER A 256 3.59 13.27 4.54
N SER A 257 2.60 13.72 3.77
CA SER A 257 2.83 14.12 2.38
C SER A 257 2.34 15.54 2.11
N THR A 258 3.14 16.31 1.39
CA THR A 258 2.80 17.67 0.95
C THR A 258 2.89 17.75 -0.57
N PHE A 259 1.80 18.13 -1.22
CA PHE A 259 1.72 18.35 -2.66
C PHE A 259 1.67 19.84 -2.94
N VAL A 260 2.44 20.32 -3.91
CA VAL A 260 2.38 21.69 -4.41
C VAL A 260 2.12 21.66 -5.90
N PHE A 261 0.87 21.92 -6.29
CA PHE A 261 0.44 21.89 -7.69
C PHE A 261 1.04 23.06 -8.46
N LYS A 262 1.74 22.77 -9.55
CA LYS A 262 2.37 23.76 -10.45
C LYS A 262 1.50 24.08 -11.65
N ARG A 263 0.53 23.23 -11.94
CA ARG A 263 -0.36 23.35 -13.09
C ARG A 263 -1.79 23.05 -12.67
N ASP A 264 -2.71 23.68 -13.38
CA ASP A 264 -4.12 23.29 -13.35
C ASP A 264 -4.25 21.87 -13.94
N VAL A 265 -4.91 20.98 -13.21
CA VAL A 265 -5.17 19.60 -13.64
C VAL A 265 -6.59 19.19 -13.29
N PHE A 266 -7.14 18.26 -14.06
CA PHE A 266 -8.31 17.50 -13.62
C PHE A 266 -7.86 16.32 -12.78
N VAL A 267 -8.51 16.13 -11.63
CA VAL A 267 -8.30 14.99 -10.75
C VAL A 267 -9.64 14.25 -10.62
N GLY A 268 -9.66 12.98 -10.99
CA GLY A 268 -10.78 12.07 -10.75
C GLY A 268 -10.51 11.17 -9.56
N THR A 269 -10.88 9.89 -9.68
CA THR A 269 -10.70 8.90 -8.60
C THR A 269 -9.31 8.98 -7.97
N SER A 270 -9.26 9.25 -6.67
CA SER A 270 -8.00 9.40 -5.95
C SER A 270 -8.15 9.00 -4.49
N TYR A 271 -7.07 8.43 -3.97
CA TYR A 271 -6.99 7.90 -2.62
C TYR A 271 -5.80 8.53 -1.91
N VAL A 272 -6.02 8.99 -0.68
CA VAL A 272 -4.96 9.61 0.14
C VAL A 272 -4.24 8.62 1.04
N SER A 273 -4.82 7.44 1.25
CA SER A 273 -4.24 6.34 2.01
C SER A 273 -4.96 5.04 1.63
N MET A 274 -4.22 3.94 1.60
CA MET A 274 -4.69 2.61 1.27
C MET A 274 -4.05 1.58 2.20
N PHE A 275 -4.67 0.41 2.31
CA PHE A 275 -4.11 -0.69 3.09
C PHE A 275 -4.44 -2.05 2.46
N PRO A 276 -3.50 -2.64 1.68
CA PRO A 276 -3.66 -3.97 1.10
C PRO A 276 -3.37 -5.06 2.12
N ILE A 277 -4.31 -5.95 2.41
CA ILE A 277 -4.14 -6.99 3.44
C ILE A 277 -4.59 -8.36 2.93
N LYS A 278 -3.82 -9.41 3.28
CA LYS A 278 -4.22 -10.79 2.98
C LYS A 278 -5.49 -11.14 3.74
N LYS A 279 -6.43 -11.83 3.09
CA LYS A 279 -7.70 -12.25 3.72
C LYS A 279 -7.46 -13.08 4.99
N GLU A 280 -6.43 -13.92 5.01
CA GLU A 280 -6.04 -14.67 6.21
C GLU A 280 -5.76 -13.79 7.44
N TYR A 281 -5.30 -12.54 7.24
CA TYR A 281 -4.95 -11.58 8.28
C TYR A 281 -5.92 -10.38 8.39
N GLY A 282 -6.81 -10.17 7.41
CA GLY A 282 -7.66 -8.98 7.31
C GLY A 282 -9.05 -9.24 6.73
N ARG A 283 -9.64 -10.39 7.05
CA ARG A 283 -11.02 -10.72 6.66
C ARG A 283 -12.05 -9.93 7.44
N TYR A 284 -11.79 -9.69 8.72
CA TYR A 284 -12.66 -8.94 9.62
C TYR A 284 -12.12 -7.52 9.77
N PHE A 285 -13.03 -6.55 9.84
CA PHE A 285 -12.64 -5.16 10.05
C PHE A 285 -13.74 -4.35 10.73
N LYS A 286 -13.31 -3.30 11.44
CA LYS A 286 -14.17 -2.34 12.12
C LYS A 286 -13.74 -0.92 11.78
N PHE A 287 -14.69 -0.10 11.35
CA PHE A 287 -14.50 1.33 11.19
C PHE A 287 -14.64 2.02 12.56
N ASP A 288 -13.84 3.04 12.83
CA ASP A 288 -13.83 3.77 14.11
C ASP A 288 -15.19 4.37 14.52
N ASN A 289 -15.99 4.75 13.53
CA ASN A 289 -17.28 5.41 13.72
C ASN A 289 -18.48 4.45 13.73
N ILE A 290 -18.27 3.13 13.64
CA ILE A 290 -19.34 2.12 13.56
C ILE A 290 -19.03 0.96 14.49
N ASP A 291 -20.00 0.59 15.34
CA ASP A 291 -19.81 -0.51 16.29
C ASP A 291 -19.85 -1.91 15.66
N SER A 292 -20.50 -2.03 14.50
CA SER A 292 -20.59 -3.28 13.75
C SER A 292 -19.25 -3.70 13.16
N VAL A 293 -18.96 -5.00 13.26
CA VAL A 293 -17.86 -5.65 12.56
C VAL A 293 -18.33 -6.02 11.16
N TYR A 294 -17.52 -5.66 10.16
CA TYR A 294 -17.68 -6.09 8.79
C TYR A 294 -16.79 -7.30 8.51
N GLN A 295 -17.17 -8.07 7.50
CA GLN A 295 -16.44 -9.27 7.10
C GLN A 295 -16.52 -9.48 5.58
N THR A 296 -15.39 -9.81 4.96
CA THR A 296 -15.36 -10.31 3.58
C THR A 296 -15.57 -11.82 3.51
N ASP A 297 -15.65 -12.35 2.30
CA ASP A 297 -15.51 -13.79 2.09
C ASP A 297 -14.07 -14.24 2.47
N PRO A 298 -13.91 -15.50 2.91
CA PRO A 298 -12.61 -16.07 3.28
C PRO A 298 -11.67 -16.23 2.07
N GLN A 299 -10.40 -16.49 2.33
CA GLN A 299 -9.41 -16.81 1.29
C GLN A 299 -9.90 -17.93 0.36
N GLY A 300 -9.62 -17.77 -0.93
CA GLY A 300 -10.11 -18.62 -2.02
C GLY A 300 -11.47 -18.17 -2.59
N LYS A 301 -12.11 -17.15 -2.01
CA LYS A 301 -13.38 -16.59 -2.47
C LYS A 301 -13.34 -15.07 -2.53
N THR A 302 -14.14 -14.51 -3.44
CA THR A 302 -14.38 -13.07 -3.55
C THR A 302 -15.78 -12.85 -4.13
N LYS A 303 -16.41 -11.76 -3.71
CA LYS A 303 -17.66 -11.26 -4.30
C LYS A 303 -17.44 -10.34 -5.49
N SER A 304 -16.21 -9.84 -5.67
CA SER A 304 -15.86 -9.08 -6.87
C SER A 304 -15.90 -10.00 -8.09
N LYS A 305 -16.39 -9.47 -9.21
CA LYS A 305 -16.37 -10.13 -10.51
C LYS A 305 -15.60 -9.27 -11.51
N PRO A 306 -15.17 -9.83 -12.66
CA PRO A 306 -14.57 -9.02 -13.71
C PRO A 306 -15.45 -7.83 -14.08
N GLY A 307 -14.94 -6.60 -13.91
CA GLY A 307 -15.67 -5.35 -14.18
C GLY A 307 -16.68 -4.92 -13.10
N GLU A 308 -16.88 -5.72 -12.05
CA GLU A 308 -17.84 -5.44 -10.97
C GLU A 308 -17.14 -5.58 -9.61
N ALA A 309 -16.58 -4.48 -9.11
CA ALA A 309 -15.94 -4.45 -7.80
C ALA A 309 -16.98 -4.53 -6.66
N TYR A 310 -16.69 -5.34 -5.64
CA TYR A 310 -17.52 -5.43 -4.44
C TYR A 310 -16.90 -4.64 -3.29
N TYR A 311 -17.57 -3.54 -2.93
CA TYR A 311 -17.15 -2.65 -1.86
C TYR A 311 -18.03 -2.82 -0.61
N LEU A 312 -17.39 -2.87 0.55
CA LEU A 312 -18.02 -2.83 1.86
C LEU A 312 -17.67 -1.50 2.55
N GLY A 313 -18.59 -1.01 3.38
CA GLY A 313 -18.46 0.30 4.02
C GLY A 313 -19.03 1.41 3.15
N LYS A 314 -18.18 2.35 2.72
CA LYS A 314 -18.53 3.69 2.20
C LYS A 314 -19.00 4.65 3.29
N VAL A 315 -18.24 4.71 4.37
CA VAL A 315 -18.58 5.40 5.62
C VAL A 315 -17.56 6.51 5.91
N LYS A 316 -17.93 7.47 6.76
CA LYS A 316 -17.09 8.62 7.13
C LYS A 316 -16.12 8.27 8.26
N ALA A 317 -15.26 7.28 8.04
CA ALA A 317 -14.35 6.74 9.04
C ALA A 317 -12.93 7.27 8.84
N LEU A 318 -12.25 7.66 9.92
CA LEU A 318 -10.86 8.13 9.85
C LEU A 318 -9.87 7.03 10.18
N SER A 319 -10.32 5.95 10.82
CA SER A 319 -9.52 4.79 11.20
C SER A 319 -10.27 3.49 10.97
N THR A 320 -9.54 2.45 10.56
CA THR A 320 -10.07 1.09 10.36
C THR A 320 -9.11 0.07 10.96
N VAL A 321 -9.64 -0.82 11.79
CA VAL A 321 -8.89 -1.94 12.37
C VAL A 321 -9.26 -3.23 11.65
N PHE A 322 -8.26 -4.04 11.29
CA PHE A 322 -8.37 -5.34 10.63
C PHE A 322 -7.83 -6.46 11.51
N TRP A 323 -8.39 -7.65 11.36
CA TRP A 323 -7.85 -8.90 11.89
C TRP A 323 -8.31 -10.11 11.06
N GLY A 324 -7.64 -11.24 11.28
CA GLY A 324 -7.70 -12.40 10.43
C GLY A 324 -8.32 -13.64 11.05
N ASP A 325 -8.41 -14.68 10.22
CA ASP A 325 -8.69 -16.04 10.67
C ASP A 325 -7.42 -16.68 11.27
N ILE A 326 -6.24 -16.31 10.78
CA ILE A 326 -4.93 -16.73 11.30
C ILE A 326 -4.40 -15.66 12.24
N ASN A 327 -3.94 -16.07 13.41
CA ASN A 327 -3.40 -15.21 14.46
C ASN A 327 -4.33 -14.00 14.72
N PRO A 328 -5.58 -14.21 15.18
CA PRO A 328 -6.55 -13.14 15.39
C PRO A 328 -6.11 -12.09 16.42
N GLU A 329 -5.12 -12.41 17.25
CA GLU A 329 -4.40 -11.49 18.14
C GLU A 329 -3.56 -10.45 17.39
N TYR A 330 -3.18 -10.71 16.14
CA TYR A 330 -2.51 -9.76 15.26
C TYR A 330 -3.54 -8.90 14.56
N LYS A 331 -3.61 -7.64 14.99
CA LYS A 331 -4.48 -6.61 14.43
C LYS A 331 -3.66 -5.59 13.67
N PHE A 332 -4.32 -4.93 12.74
CA PHE A 332 -3.72 -3.89 11.93
C PHE A 332 -4.63 -2.68 11.89
N ARG A 333 -4.11 -1.49 12.16
CA ARG A 333 -4.85 -0.23 12.05
C ARG A 333 -4.31 0.57 10.89
N ALA A 334 -5.20 1.10 10.05
CA ALA A 334 -4.86 2.14 9.10
C ALA A 334 -5.70 3.38 9.44
N TRP A 335 -5.14 4.57 9.27
CA TRP A 335 -5.82 5.81 9.61
C TRP A 335 -5.35 7.01 8.79
N ILE A 336 -6.20 8.04 8.74
CA ILE A 336 -5.91 9.38 8.24
C ILE A 336 -6.22 10.41 9.33
N LYS A 337 -5.47 11.51 9.36
CA LYS A 337 -5.53 12.48 10.47
C LYS A 337 -6.88 13.19 10.57
N ASP A 338 -7.43 13.64 9.45
CA ASP A 338 -8.62 14.48 9.42
C ASP A 338 -9.41 14.33 8.12
N VAL A 339 -10.64 14.87 8.15
CA VAL A 339 -11.60 14.79 7.06
C VAL A 339 -11.23 15.65 5.85
N GLU A 340 -10.36 16.67 6.02
CA GLU A 340 -9.98 17.58 4.93
C GLU A 340 -9.14 16.85 3.87
N MET A 341 -8.32 15.88 4.32
CA MET A 341 -7.55 14.99 3.45
C MET A 341 -8.44 14.33 2.39
N VAL A 342 -9.66 13.93 2.77
CA VAL A 342 -10.63 13.22 1.92
C VAL A 342 -11.79 14.10 1.45
N ASN A 343 -11.55 15.42 1.38
CA ASN A 343 -12.55 16.39 0.93
C ASN A 343 -13.89 16.24 1.67
N ASN A 344 -13.83 16.17 3.00
CA ASN A 344 -14.98 16.06 3.91
C ASN A 344 -15.92 14.88 3.61
N PHE A 345 -15.41 13.82 2.97
CA PHE A 345 -16.20 12.67 2.53
C PHE A 345 -17.39 13.03 1.63
N GLU A 346 -17.22 14.04 0.78
CA GLU A 346 -18.26 14.50 -0.16
C GLU A 346 -18.47 13.53 -1.34
N ASN A 347 -17.54 12.60 -1.58
CA ASN A 347 -17.66 11.58 -2.63
C ASN A 347 -18.46 10.34 -2.17
N GLU A 348 -18.87 9.49 -3.12
CA GLU A 348 -19.67 8.30 -2.81
C GLU A 348 -18.89 7.27 -2.01
N LEU A 349 -17.64 7.01 -2.41
CA LEU A 349 -16.80 5.92 -1.92
C LEU A 349 -16.35 6.11 -0.46
N LYS A 350 -16.06 7.35 -0.03
CA LYS A 350 -15.61 7.69 1.35
C LYS A 350 -14.51 6.75 1.83
N THR A 351 -14.63 6.17 3.02
CA THR A 351 -13.79 5.06 3.47
C THR A 351 -14.48 3.73 3.20
N PHE A 352 -13.81 2.84 2.47
CA PHE A 352 -14.37 1.55 2.07
C PHE A 352 -13.29 0.47 1.95
N VAL A 353 -13.73 -0.79 2.06
CA VAL A 353 -12.89 -1.96 1.80
C VAL A 353 -13.36 -2.63 0.53
N TRP A 354 -12.44 -2.85 -0.39
CA TRP A 354 -12.65 -3.67 -1.58
C TRP A 354 -12.30 -5.11 -1.25
N ASP A 355 -13.27 -6.01 -1.44
CA ASP A 355 -13.04 -7.46 -1.57
C ASP A 355 -12.31 -7.72 -2.90
N LEU A 356 -11.01 -7.43 -2.92
CA LEU A 356 -10.22 -7.20 -4.13
C LEU A 356 -10.13 -8.45 -5.01
N ASN A 357 -9.66 -9.56 -4.43
CA ASN A 357 -9.48 -10.82 -5.15
C ASN A 357 -9.59 -12.00 -4.17
N ILE A 358 -9.35 -13.23 -4.63
CA ILE A 358 -9.46 -14.42 -3.78
C ILE A 358 -8.42 -14.50 -2.64
N TYR A 359 -7.39 -13.65 -2.64
CA TYR A 359 -6.31 -13.64 -1.66
C TYR A 359 -6.31 -12.40 -0.75
N GLU A 360 -6.82 -11.28 -1.24
CA GLU A 360 -6.58 -9.95 -0.63
C GLU A 360 -7.86 -9.13 -0.52
N ASN A 361 -7.85 -8.27 0.49
CA ASN A 361 -8.72 -7.12 0.63
C ASN A 361 -7.87 -5.84 0.52
N LYS A 362 -8.48 -4.72 0.15
CA LYS A 362 -7.78 -3.42 0.16
C LYS A 362 -8.68 -2.32 0.70
N LEU A 363 -8.22 -1.65 1.77
CA LEU A 363 -8.84 -0.44 2.29
C LEU A 363 -8.49 0.75 1.43
N TYR A 364 -9.42 1.70 1.31
CA TYR A 364 -9.24 2.97 0.65
C TYR A 364 -9.83 4.11 1.47
N TYR A 365 -9.06 5.20 1.59
CA TYR A 365 -9.53 6.52 2.01
C TYR A 365 -9.67 7.42 0.78
N SER A 366 -10.90 7.52 0.25
CA SER A 366 -11.20 8.21 -1.01
C SER A 366 -11.36 9.72 -0.86
N LYS A 367 -10.59 10.48 -1.64
CA LYS A 367 -10.76 11.94 -1.75
C LYS A 367 -11.77 12.30 -2.83
N TYR A 368 -11.62 11.73 -4.02
CA TYR A 368 -12.51 11.93 -5.16
C TYR A 368 -12.90 10.59 -5.78
N ASP A 369 -14.08 10.52 -6.39
CA ASP A 369 -14.56 9.36 -7.14
C ASP A 369 -14.55 9.63 -8.66
N ILE A 370 -14.94 8.61 -9.44
CA ILE A 370 -14.89 8.67 -10.91
C ILE A 370 -15.98 9.56 -11.51
N LYS A 371 -17.04 9.88 -10.75
CA LYS A 371 -18.25 10.50 -11.30
C LYS A 371 -18.03 11.97 -11.63
N ASN A 372 -17.24 12.66 -10.80
CA ASN A 372 -17.00 14.08 -10.95
C ASN A 372 -15.51 14.40 -10.86
N THR A 373 -14.91 14.76 -12.00
CA THR A 373 -13.56 15.31 -12.01
C THR A 373 -13.53 16.67 -11.32
N THR A 374 -12.56 16.87 -10.44
CA THR A 374 -12.32 18.14 -9.75
C THR A 374 -11.16 18.87 -10.40
N VAL A 375 -11.32 20.17 -10.66
CA VAL A 375 -10.20 21.02 -11.06
C VAL A 375 -9.36 21.35 -9.84
N VAL A 376 -8.09 20.96 -9.85
CA VAL A 376 -7.10 21.43 -8.89
C VAL A 376 -6.27 22.51 -9.56
N LYS A 377 -6.18 23.68 -8.91
CA LYS A 377 -5.51 24.85 -9.48
C LYS A 377 -4.02 24.85 -9.18
N ALA A 378 -3.25 25.43 -10.09
CA ALA A 378 -1.87 25.78 -9.81
C ALA A 378 -1.79 26.66 -8.55
N GLY A 379 -0.82 26.38 -7.68
CA GLY A 379 -0.67 27.01 -6.37
C GLY A 379 -1.47 26.35 -5.25
N THR A 380 -2.37 25.40 -5.54
CA THR A 380 -3.01 24.58 -4.49
C THR A 380 -1.95 23.76 -3.74
N VAL A 381 -2.11 23.68 -2.43
CA VAL A 381 -1.27 22.85 -1.55
C VAL A 381 -2.15 21.83 -0.85
N TRP A 382 -1.79 20.55 -0.94
CA TRP A 382 -2.41 19.50 -0.12
C TRP A 382 -1.41 19.04 0.93
N LYS A 383 -1.89 18.88 2.16
CA LYS A 383 -1.13 18.33 3.27
C LYS A 383 -1.90 17.15 3.84
N ASN A 384 -1.25 16.00 3.87
CA ASN A 384 -1.82 14.76 4.34
C ASN A 384 -0.96 14.21 5.48
N PHE A 385 -1.60 13.58 6.44
CA PHE A 385 -0.94 12.83 7.49
C PHE A 385 -1.74 11.58 7.81
N GLN A 386 -1.08 10.43 7.75
CA GLN A 386 -1.71 9.12 7.84
C GLN A 386 -0.75 8.14 8.49
N GLY A 387 -1.28 6.99 8.88
CA GLY A 387 -0.43 5.94 9.44
C GLY A 387 -1.03 4.56 9.35
N TRP A 388 -0.15 3.60 9.62
CA TRP A 388 -0.44 2.19 9.69
C TRP A 388 0.24 1.63 10.93
N GLU A 389 -0.47 0.78 11.67
CA GLU A 389 0.05 0.16 12.89
C GLU A 389 -0.24 -1.33 12.90
N PHE A 390 0.72 -2.08 13.42
CA PHE A 390 0.59 -3.45 13.86
C PHE A 390 0.29 -3.43 15.36
N ILE A 391 -0.72 -4.18 15.78
CA ILE A 391 -1.18 -4.24 17.16
C ILE A 391 -1.26 -5.70 17.54
N LYS A 392 -0.70 -6.07 18.69
CA LYS A 392 -0.80 -7.41 19.26
C LYS A 392 -1.62 -7.32 20.55
N GLU A 393 -2.78 -7.99 20.59
CA GLU A 393 -3.72 -7.97 21.72
C GLU A 393 -3.94 -9.33 22.38
#